data_AF-A0A098DSM3-F1
#
_entry.id   AF-A0A098DSM3-F1
#
_cell.length_a   1.000
_cell.length_b   1.000
_cell.length_c   1.000
_cell.angle_alpha   90.00
_cell.angle_beta   90.00
_cell.angle_gamma   90.00
#
_symmetry.space_group_name_H-M   'P 1'
#
loop_
_entity.id
_entity.type
_entity.pdbx_description
1 polymer ?
#
loop_
_entity_poly.entity_id
_entity_poly.type
_entity_poly.pdbx_seq_one_letter_code
_entity_poly.pdbx_strand_id
1 'polypeptide(L)'
;MASKQDGPWPPPVFTHGDLNPFNIVVRDGRVVAIIDWEFAGWYPYYWEYTAAWYGNETRKSWQGVLARFLDPYPEELEMDKTRQRYWGDL
;
A
#
# COMPACT_ATOMS: atom_id res chain seq x y z
N MET A 1 4.09 -18.57 -1.48
CA MET A 1 4.51 -17.62 -0.43
C MET A 1 5.84 -18.04 0.18
N ALA A 2 5.95 -19.22 0.81
CA ALA A 2 7.22 -19.69 1.39
C ALA A 2 8.40 -19.71 0.39
N SER A 3 8.16 -20.08 -0.87
CA SER A 3 9.20 -20.10 -1.91
C SER A 3 9.71 -18.72 -2.36
N LYS A 4 8.92 -17.65 -2.14
CA LYS A 4 9.34 -16.27 -2.46
C LYS A 4 10.11 -15.62 -1.31
N GLN A 5 10.03 -16.16 -0.09
CA GLN A 5 10.64 -15.55 1.10
C GLN A 5 12.15 -15.31 0.92
N ASP A 6 12.88 -16.33 0.47
CA ASP A 6 14.33 -16.28 0.26
C ASP A 6 14.72 -15.98 -1.22
N GLY A 7 13.78 -15.48 -2.01
CA GLY A 7 14.00 -15.13 -3.42
C GLY A 7 14.83 -13.84 -3.58
N PRO A 8 15.40 -13.60 -4.78
CA PRO A 8 16.04 -12.32 -5.06
C PRO A 8 14.96 -11.23 -5.14
N TRP A 9 14.83 -10.46 -4.06
CA TRP A 9 13.93 -9.31 -4.00
C TRP A 9 14.61 -8.06 -4.57
N PRO A 10 13.86 -7.22 -5.30
CA PRO A 10 14.31 -5.86 -5.59
C PRO A 10 14.65 -5.11 -4.29
N PRO A 11 15.55 -4.11 -4.36
CA PRO A 11 15.83 -3.25 -3.22
C PRO A 11 14.54 -2.62 -2.66
N PRO A 12 14.47 -2.40 -1.33
CA PRO A 12 13.38 -1.65 -0.73
C PRO A 12 13.23 -0.26 -1.35
N VAL A 13 12.00 0.24 -1.37
CA VAL A 13 11.67 1.61 -1.78
C VAL A 13 11.10 2.37 -0.59
N PHE A 14 11.24 3.69 -0.59
CA PHE A 14 10.63 4.51 0.43
C PHE A 14 9.12 4.61 0.17
N THR A 15 8.31 4.19 1.13
CA THR A 15 6.85 4.20 1.06
C THR A 15 6.27 5.06 2.17
N HIS A 16 5.09 5.62 1.93
CA HIS A 16 4.26 6.33 2.90
C HIS A 16 3.69 5.40 3.98
N GLY A 17 3.23 4.20 3.59
CA GLY A 17 2.75 3.18 4.52
C GLY A 17 1.29 3.32 4.99
N ASP A 18 0.72 4.52 4.95
CA ASP A 18 -0.72 4.77 5.15
C ASP A 18 -1.31 5.74 4.09
N LEU A 19 -1.10 5.44 2.80
CA LEU A 19 -1.62 6.31 1.74
C LEU A 19 -3.12 6.08 1.53
N ASN A 20 -3.92 6.98 2.06
CA ASN A 20 -5.37 6.99 1.90
C ASN A 20 -5.89 8.41 1.56
N PRO A 21 -7.16 8.57 1.13
CA PRO A 21 -7.67 9.87 0.68
C PRO A 21 -7.59 11.01 1.72
N PHE A 22 -7.56 10.70 3.02
CA PHE A 22 -7.46 11.72 4.06
C PHE A 22 -6.04 12.27 4.23
N ASN A 23 -5.05 11.51 3.79
CA ASN A 23 -3.64 11.87 3.88
C ASN A 23 -3.16 12.59 2.60
N ILE A 24 -4.06 12.87 1.66
CA ILE A 24 -3.79 13.59 0.41
C ILE A 24 -4.55 14.92 0.41
N VAL A 25 -3.82 16.03 0.53
CA VAL A 25 -4.40 17.38 0.51
C VAL A 25 -4.48 17.88 -0.93
N VAL A 26 -5.67 18.25 -1.37
CA VAL A 26 -5.94 18.75 -2.72
C VAL A 26 -6.42 20.20 -2.67
N ARG A 27 -5.87 21.05 -3.53
CA ARG A 27 -6.32 22.43 -3.76
C ARG A 27 -6.40 22.69 -5.27
N ASP A 28 -7.53 23.19 -5.74
CA ASP A 28 -7.78 23.51 -7.16
C ASP A 28 -7.46 22.32 -8.10
N GLY A 29 -7.85 21.11 -7.69
CA GLY A 29 -7.63 19.88 -8.45
C GLY A 29 -6.17 19.38 -8.48
N ARG A 30 -5.26 19.97 -7.71
CA ARG A 30 -3.86 19.55 -7.59
C ARG A 30 -3.57 19.04 -6.20
N VAL A 31 -2.78 17.96 -6.11
CA VAL A 31 -2.20 17.51 -4.85
C VAL A 31 -1.19 18.57 -4.39
N VAL A 32 -1.39 19.12 -3.20
CA VAL A 32 -0.52 20.15 -2.62
C VAL A 32 0.26 19.65 -1.41
N ALA A 33 -0.17 18.56 -0.78
CA ALA A 33 0.59 17.89 0.27
C ALA A 33 0.18 16.42 0.38
N ILE A 34 1.13 15.61 0.83
CA ILE A 34 0.89 14.28 1.41
C ILE A 34 1.34 14.41 2.87
N ILE A 35 0.47 14.02 3.79
CA ILE A 35 0.66 14.18 5.24
C ILE A 35 0.56 12.83 5.94
N ASP A 36 0.88 12.80 7.22
CA ASP A 36 0.76 11.60 8.07
C ASP A 36 1.77 10.48 7.74
N TRP A 37 3.05 10.85 7.74
CA TRP A 37 4.18 9.98 7.41
C TRP A 37 4.65 9.08 8.57
N GLU A 38 3.84 8.88 9.62
CA GLU A 38 4.28 8.15 10.82
C GLU A 38 4.60 6.66 10.55
N PHE A 39 3.98 6.08 9.51
CA PHE A 39 4.23 4.72 9.04
C PHE A 39 5.22 4.64 7.87
N ALA A 40 5.86 5.76 7.53
CA ALA A 40 6.76 5.80 6.39
C ALA A 40 8.08 5.07 6.66
N GLY A 41 8.66 4.48 5.61
CA GLY A 41 9.89 3.72 5.75
C GLY A 41 10.35 3.06 4.46
N TRP A 42 11.44 2.31 4.55
CA TRP A 42 11.97 1.50 3.44
C TRP A 42 11.36 0.10 3.49
N TYR A 43 10.44 -0.16 2.57
CA TYR A 43 9.65 -1.40 2.53
C TYR A 43 9.80 -2.10 1.17
N PRO A 44 9.35 -3.36 1.04
CA PRO A 44 9.31 -4.03 -0.26
C PRO A 44 8.59 -3.19 -1.33
N TYR A 45 9.01 -3.32 -2.58
CA TYR A 45 8.51 -2.51 -3.71
C TYR A 45 6.97 -2.48 -3.86
N TYR A 46 6.28 -3.53 -3.42
CA TYR A 46 4.83 -3.67 -3.50
C TYR A 46 4.07 -3.04 -2.32
N TRP A 47 4.77 -2.64 -1.27
CA TRP A 47 4.18 -2.36 0.04
C TRP A 47 3.18 -1.22 0.03
N GLU A 48 3.45 -0.13 -0.71
CA GLU A 48 2.52 1.00 -0.84
C GLU A 48 1.17 0.56 -1.45
N TYR A 49 1.21 -0.27 -2.50
CA TYR A 49 0.00 -0.77 -3.14
C TYR A 49 -0.83 -1.64 -2.20
N THR A 50 -0.19 -2.58 -1.51
CA THR A 50 -0.90 -3.50 -0.61
C THR A 50 -1.43 -2.79 0.63
N ALA A 51 -0.64 -1.90 1.24
CA ALA A 51 -1.04 -1.10 2.39
C ALA A 51 -2.20 -0.15 2.05
N ALA A 52 -2.12 0.58 0.93
CA ALA A 52 -3.20 1.48 0.49
C ALA A 52 -4.50 0.73 0.14
N TRP A 53 -4.40 -0.52 -0.33
CA TRP A 53 -5.56 -1.39 -0.60
C TRP A 53 -6.24 -1.86 0.69
N TYR A 54 -5.43 -2.27 1.69
CA TYR A 54 -5.88 -2.82 2.96
C TYR A 54 -6.32 -1.76 3.98
N GLY A 55 -5.62 -0.63 4.07
CA GLY A 55 -5.94 0.45 5.00
C GLY A 55 -7.34 1.05 4.80
N ASN A 56 -8.04 0.65 3.73
CA ASN A 56 -9.40 1.08 3.46
C ASN A 56 -10.31 -0.02 2.90
N GLU A 57 -10.35 -1.20 3.53
CA GLU A 57 -11.23 -2.31 3.10
C GLU A 57 -12.70 -1.92 2.90
N THR A 58 -13.19 -0.95 3.69
CA THR A 58 -14.58 -0.46 3.60
C THR A 58 -14.81 0.48 2.41
N ARG A 59 -13.75 1.03 1.80
CA ARG A 59 -13.83 1.92 0.63
C ARG A 59 -13.32 1.25 -0.63
N LYS A 60 -14.17 0.41 -1.20
CA LYS A 60 -13.96 -0.22 -2.51
C LYS A 60 -13.71 0.80 -3.64
N SER A 61 -14.23 2.02 -3.52
CA SER A 61 -13.96 3.10 -4.48
C SER A 61 -12.49 3.53 -4.49
N TRP A 62 -11.82 3.52 -3.33
CA TRP A 62 -10.39 3.81 -3.21
C TRP A 62 -9.57 2.71 -3.89
N GLN A 63 -9.85 1.45 -3.55
CA GLN A 63 -9.22 0.28 -4.19
C GLN A 63 -9.33 0.34 -5.72
N GLY A 64 -10.50 0.71 -6.24
CA GLY A 64 -10.74 0.84 -7.67
C GLY A 64 -9.95 1.94 -8.39
N VAL A 65 -9.34 2.89 -7.66
CA VAL A 65 -8.53 3.97 -8.25
C VAL A 65 -7.03 3.82 -8.01
N LEU A 66 -6.58 2.93 -7.12
CA LEU A 66 -5.15 2.76 -6.77
C LEU A 66 -4.28 2.50 -8.00
N ALA A 67 -4.74 1.63 -8.90
CA ALA A 67 -4.01 1.29 -10.13
C ALA A 67 -3.86 2.46 -11.13
N ARG A 68 -4.45 3.63 -10.86
CA ARG A 68 -4.26 4.84 -11.66
C ARG A 68 -2.96 5.58 -11.31
N PHE A 69 -2.40 5.34 -10.12
CA PHE A 69 -1.23 6.08 -9.62
C PHE A 69 -0.23 5.23 -8.81
N LEU A 70 -0.55 3.97 -8.52
CA LEU A 70 0.38 2.97 -8.01
C LEU A 70 0.44 1.79 -8.98
N ASP A 71 1.62 1.20 -9.11
CA ASP A 71 1.79 -0.05 -9.86
C ASP A 71 1.02 -1.18 -9.16
N PRO A 72 0.16 -1.93 -9.87
CA PRO A 72 -0.63 -2.98 -9.28
C PRO A 72 0.22 -4.26 -9.07
N TYR A 73 0.15 -4.80 -7.86
CA TYR A 73 0.85 -6.04 -7.46
C TYR A 73 -0.15 -7.06 -6.93
N PRO A 74 -0.95 -7.70 -7.79
CA PRO A 74 -2.05 -8.58 -7.37
C PRO A 74 -1.57 -9.85 -6.64
N GLU A 75 -0.42 -10.42 -7.03
CA GLU A 75 0.13 -11.60 -6.34
C GLU A 75 0.59 -11.25 -4.92
N GLU A 76 1.27 -10.13 -4.77
CA GLU A 76 1.73 -9.59 -3.50
C GLU A 76 0.56 -9.13 -2.64
N LEU A 77 -0.51 -8.62 -3.25
CA LEU A 77 -1.76 -8.33 -2.56
C LEU A 77 -2.39 -9.60 -2.00
N GLU A 78 -2.50 -10.68 -2.78
CA GLU A 78 -2.99 -11.99 -2.28
C GLU A 78 -2.10 -12.56 -1.15
N MET A 79 -0.79 -12.32 -1.23
CA MET A 79 0.14 -12.60 -0.15
C MET A 79 -0.16 -11.76 1.09
N ASP A 80 -0.35 -10.46 0.95
CA ASP A 80 -0.66 -9.58 2.06
C ASP A 80 -2.04 -9.91 2.66
N LYS A 81 -3.02 -10.33 1.84
CA LYS A 81 -4.32 -10.83 2.33
C LYS A 81 -4.14 -12.01 3.26
N THR A 82 -3.28 -12.93 2.87
CA THR A 82 -2.97 -14.11 3.67
C THR A 82 -2.22 -13.69 4.93
N ARG A 83 -1.25 -12.78 4.84
CA ARG A 83 -0.54 -12.24 6.02
C ARG A 83 -1.53 -11.62 7.01
N GLN A 84 -2.41 -10.71 6.56
CA GLN A 84 -3.38 -10.02 7.41
C GLN A 84 -4.40 -10.97 8.04
N ARG A 85 -4.83 -12.01 7.33
CA ARG A 85 -5.77 -13.00 7.87
C ARG A 85 -5.25 -13.75 9.11
N TYR A 86 -3.95 -13.98 9.20
CA TYR A 86 -3.34 -14.82 10.22
C TYR A 86 -2.48 -14.03 11.22
N TRP A 87 -1.99 -12.84 10.83
CA TRP A 87 -1.10 -11.98 11.63
C TRP A 87 -1.53 -10.51 11.65
N GLY A 88 -2.68 -10.16 11.07
CA GLY A 88 -3.28 -8.83 11.25
C GLY A 88 -3.92 -8.74 12.63
N ASP A 89 -3.62 -7.67 13.36
CA ASP A 89 -4.30 -7.37 14.61
C ASP A 89 -5.77 -7.05 14.28
N LEU A 90 -6.69 -7.95 14.64
CA LEU A 90 -8.13 -7.72 14.63
C LEU A 90 -8.52 -6.69 15.68
#